data_AF-A0AAW8EVG1-F1
#
_entry.id   AF-A0AAW8EVG1-F1
#
_cell.length_a   1.000
_cell.length_b   1.000
_cell.length_c   1.000
_cell.angle_alpha   90.00
_cell.angle_beta   90.00
_cell.angle_gamma   90.00
#
_symmetry.space_group_name_H-M   'P 1'
#
loop_
_entity.id
_entity.type
_entity.pdbx_description
1 polymer ?
#
loop_
_entity_poly.entity_id
_entity_poly.type
_entity_poly.pdbx_seq_one_letter_code
_entity_poly.pdbx_strand_id
1 'polypeptide(L)'
;MTEWKMDPALLSTALSDTSTAFESLSTVFTEEKVTTIFGGLTWGGGVTACVSQALNEVLTEQQNINMATISNHVAAGIYGVGNAARALQEGQEDMAATFQTEMVESAGDGNFTYFFDHGYTGE
;
A
#
# COMPACT_ATOMS: atom_id res chain seq x y z
N MET A 1 -22.61 -7.33 28.45
CA MET A 1 -21.79 -6.66 27.41
C MET A 1 -22.36 -7.11 26.08
N THR A 2 -22.74 -6.18 25.21
CA THR A 2 -23.01 -6.53 23.81
C THR A 2 -21.69 -7.02 23.22
N GLU A 3 -21.59 -8.32 22.96
CA GLU A 3 -20.41 -8.92 22.33
C GLU A 3 -20.13 -8.14 21.04
N TRP A 4 -18.96 -7.51 20.98
CA TRP A 4 -18.51 -6.82 19.80
C TRP A 4 -18.27 -7.89 18.73
N LYS A 5 -19.20 -8.03 17.79
CA LYS A 5 -19.15 -9.07 16.77
C LYS A 5 -18.81 -8.42 15.44
N MET A 6 -17.61 -8.73 14.95
CA MET A 6 -17.18 -8.34 13.62
C MET A 6 -18.05 -9.06 12.58
N ASP A 7 -18.51 -8.33 11.56
CA ASP A 7 -19.20 -8.93 10.41
C ASP A 7 -18.16 -9.34 9.35
N PRO A 8 -17.91 -10.64 9.14
CA PRO A 8 -16.88 -11.10 8.21
C PRO A 8 -17.20 -10.74 6.76
N ALA A 9 -18.49 -10.65 6.39
CA ALA A 9 -18.89 -10.34 5.03
C ALA A 9 -18.62 -8.86 4.70
N LEU A 10 -18.94 -7.96 5.62
CA LEU A 10 -18.62 -6.54 5.48
C LEU A 10 -17.10 -6.31 5.45
N LEU A 11 -16.34 -7.01 6.28
CA LEU A 11 -14.88 -6.91 6.27
C LEU A 11 -14.28 -7.40 4.94
N SER A 12 -14.70 -8.59 4.48
CA SER A 12 -14.22 -9.14 3.21
C SER A 12 -14.54 -8.21 2.03
N THR A 13 -15.70 -7.56 2.05
CA THR A 13 -16.10 -6.58 1.04
C THR A 13 -15.18 -5.37 1.08
N ALA A 14 -14.97 -4.79 2.27
CA ALA A 14 -14.10 -3.62 2.44
C ALA A 14 -12.64 -3.91 2.02
N LEU A 15 -12.10 -5.09 2.34
CA LEU A 15 -10.76 -5.50 1.92
C LEU A 15 -10.67 -5.68 0.40
N SER A 16 -11.68 -6.31 -0.21
CA SER A 16 -11.75 -6.48 -1.67
C SER A 16 -11.86 -5.16 -2.41
N ASP A 17 -12.71 -4.24 -1.94
CA ASP A 17 -12.88 -2.91 -2.51
C ASP A 17 -11.59 -2.09 -2.40
N THR A 18 -10.91 -2.18 -1.26
CA THR A 18 -9.61 -1.52 -1.03
C THR A 18 -8.54 -2.07 -1.95
N SER A 19 -8.45 -3.40 -2.11
CA SER A 19 -7.52 -4.04 -3.05
C SER A 19 -7.77 -3.59 -4.49
N THR A 20 -9.05 -3.58 -4.92
CA THR A 20 -9.43 -3.14 -6.28
C THR A 20 -9.09 -1.67 -6.52
N ALA A 21 -9.38 -0.81 -5.55
CA ALA A 21 -9.03 0.61 -5.63
C ALA A 21 -7.51 0.82 -5.68
N PHE A 22 -6.76 0.03 -4.91
CA PHE A 22 -5.31 0.06 -4.89
C PHE A 22 -4.68 -0.40 -6.21
N GLU A 23 -5.18 -1.50 -6.79
CA GLU A 23 -4.76 -1.97 -8.11
C GLU A 23 -4.99 -0.87 -9.16
N SER A 24 -6.17 -0.25 -9.17
CA SER A 24 -6.47 0.87 -10.06
C SER A 24 -5.47 2.01 -9.90
N LEU A 25 -5.16 2.42 -8.67
CA LEU A 25 -4.17 3.47 -8.40
C LEU A 25 -2.75 3.09 -8.90
N SER A 26 -2.33 1.84 -8.68
CA SER A 26 -1.01 1.35 -9.08
C SER A 26 -0.80 1.36 -10.60
N THR A 27 -1.87 1.15 -11.38
CA THR A 27 -1.81 1.22 -12.86
C THR A 27 -1.80 2.65 -13.41
N VAL A 28 -2.23 3.63 -12.62
CA VAL A 28 -2.26 5.04 -13.06
C VAL A 28 -0.86 5.66 -12.99
N PHE A 29 -0.07 5.32 -11.97
CA PHE A 29 1.28 5.84 -11.74
C PHE A 29 2.34 4.79 -12.07
N THR A 30 2.61 4.61 -13.36
CA THR A 30 3.68 3.72 -13.84
C THR A 30 4.97 4.50 -14.15
N GLU A 31 6.11 3.85 -13.95
CA GLU A 31 7.43 4.39 -14.34
C GLU A 31 7.48 4.79 -15.83
N GLU A 32 6.76 4.05 -16.68
CA GLU A 32 6.61 4.34 -18.11
C GLU A 32 5.94 5.70 -18.37
N LYS A 33 4.85 6.02 -17.65
CA LYS A 33 4.15 7.30 -17.80
C LYS A 33 5.02 8.46 -17.33
N VAL A 34 5.75 8.27 -16.24
CA VAL A 34 6.71 9.25 -15.72
C VAL A 34 7.86 9.47 -16.73
N THR A 35 8.42 8.40 -17.28
CA THR A 35 9.46 8.47 -18.32
C THR A 35 8.97 9.16 -19.59
N THR A 36 7.72 8.92 -19.99
CA THR A 36 7.11 9.58 -21.15
C THR A 36 6.98 11.09 -20.94
N ILE A 37 6.59 11.52 -19.74
CA ILE A 37 6.53 12.95 -19.37
C ILE A 37 7.94 13.57 -19.48
N PHE A 38 8.98 12.87 -19.00
CA PHE A 38 10.36 13.34 -19.14
C PHE A 38 10.83 13.48 -20.58
N GLY A 39 10.57 12.47 -21.41
CA GLY A 39 10.88 12.51 -22.84
C GLY A 39 10.24 13.72 -23.51
N GLY A 40 8.99 14.02 -23.17
CA GLY A 40 8.27 15.20 -23.63
C GLY A 40 8.87 16.52 -23.16
N LEU A 41 9.52 16.58 -22.00
CA LEU A 41 10.13 17.80 -21.43
C LEU A 41 11.55 18.06 -21.96
N THR A 42 12.27 17.02 -22.39
CA THR A 42 13.64 17.17 -22.94
C THR A 42 13.73 17.92 -24.28
N TRP A 43 12.60 18.16 -24.95
CA TRP A 43 12.56 18.87 -26.25
C TRP A 43 13.09 20.32 -26.21
N GLY A 44 13.06 20.98 -25.04
CA GLY A 44 13.36 22.41 -24.93
C GLY A 44 14.82 22.78 -24.68
N GLY A 45 15.75 21.81 -24.70
CA GLY A 45 17.20 22.05 -24.58
C GLY A 45 17.63 22.87 -23.34
N GLY A 46 18.77 23.56 -23.43
CA GLY A 46 19.38 24.28 -22.30
C GLY A 46 18.56 25.45 -21.71
N VAL A 47 17.57 25.97 -22.43
CA VAL A 47 16.74 27.11 -21.99
C VAL A 47 15.65 26.68 -20.99
N THR A 48 15.21 25.42 -21.08
CA THR A 48 14.17 24.84 -20.19
C THR A 48 14.72 23.78 -19.26
N ALA A 49 16.05 23.57 -19.26
CA ALA A 49 16.73 22.55 -18.46
C ALA A 49 16.44 22.66 -16.95
N CYS A 50 16.28 23.88 -16.43
CA CYS A 50 15.89 24.08 -15.03
C CYS A 50 14.47 23.58 -14.72
N VAL A 51 13.55 23.67 -15.68
CA VAL A 51 12.16 23.20 -15.54
C VAL A 51 12.11 21.68 -15.60
N SER A 52 12.80 21.06 -16.55
CA SER A 52 12.88 19.60 -16.62
C SER A 52 13.59 18.99 -15.42
N GLN A 53 14.62 19.66 -14.88
CA GLN A 53 15.30 19.23 -13.65
C GLN A 53 14.41 19.35 -12.41
N ALA A 54 13.71 20.48 -12.23
CA ALA A 54 12.78 20.65 -11.10
C ALA A 54 11.60 19.66 -11.18
N LEU A 55 11.06 19.41 -12.38
CA LEU A 55 10.07 18.35 -12.58
C LEU A 55 10.65 16.97 -12.30
N ASN A 56 11.95 16.75 -12.54
CA ASN A 56 12.60 15.48 -12.23
C ASN A 56 12.64 15.20 -10.74
N GLU A 57 13.02 16.19 -9.95
CA GLU A 57 13.04 16.10 -8.50
C GLU A 57 11.63 15.84 -7.95
N VAL A 58 10.63 16.60 -8.42
CA VAL A 58 9.23 16.42 -7.99
C VAL A 58 8.70 15.04 -8.37
N LEU A 59 8.87 14.59 -9.61
CA LEU A 59 8.36 13.29 -10.04
C LEU A 59 9.08 12.13 -9.35
N THR A 60 10.39 12.25 -9.13
CA THR A 60 11.17 11.27 -8.34
C THR A 60 10.66 11.19 -6.91
N GLU A 61 10.40 12.33 -6.25
CA GLU A 61 9.82 12.38 -4.90
C GLU A 61 8.42 11.77 -4.86
N GLN A 62 7.54 12.14 -5.82
CA GLN A 62 6.18 11.62 -5.88
C GLN A 62 6.14 10.11 -6.16
N GLN A 63 6.99 9.60 -7.05
CA GLN A 63 7.02 8.18 -7.41
C GLN A 63 7.72 7.34 -6.34
N ASN A 64 8.92 7.71 -5.92
CA ASN A 64 9.77 6.83 -5.10
C ASN A 64 9.50 6.97 -3.61
N ILE A 65 9.01 8.13 -3.15
CA ILE A 65 8.79 8.36 -1.73
C ILE A 65 7.30 8.29 -1.44
N ASN A 66 6.50 9.15 -2.05
CA ASN A 66 5.09 9.27 -1.68
C ASN A 66 4.27 8.07 -2.14
N MET A 67 4.40 7.64 -3.40
CA MET A 67 3.63 6.50 -3.89
C MET A 67 4.07 5.19 -3.22
N ALA A 68 5.37 4.96 -3.06
CA ALA A 68 5.86 3.79 -2.32
C ALA A 68 5.33 3.76 -0.88
N THR A 69 5.35 4.90 -0.18
CA THR A 69 4.78 5.01 1.18
C THR A 69 3.28 4.70 1.17
N ILE A 70 2.50 5.31 0.26
CA ILE A 70 1.06 5.05 0.13
C ILE A 70 0.81 3.55 -0.14
N SER A 71 1.57 2.97 -1.07
CA SER A 71 1.48 1.55 -1.40
C SER A 71 1.75 0.65 -0.21
N ASN A 72 2.80 0.94 0.56
CA ASN A 72 3.15 0.18 1.75
C ASN A 72 2.04 0.28 2.80
N HIS A 73 1.52 1.47 3.06
CA HIS A 73 0.42 1.68 4.01
C HIS A 73 -0.87 0.94 3.62
N VAL A 74 -1.23 0.98 2.34
CA VAL A 74 -2.45 0.29 1.85
C VAL A 74 -2.27 -1.22 1.91
N ALA A 75 -1.14 -1.74 1.42
CA ALA A 75 -0.84 -3.17 1.47
C ALA A 75 -0.78 -3.68 2.92
N ALA A 76 -0.11 -2.95 3.81
CA ALA A 76 -0.07 -3.26 5.24
C ALA A 76 -1.47 -3.28 5.85
N GLY A 77 -2.32 -2.31 5.51
CA GLY A 77 -3.72 -2.29 5.95
C GLY A 77 -4.49 -3.53 5.51
N ILE A 78 -4.33 -3.95 4.26
CA ILE A 78 -4.99 -5.15 3.72
C ILE A 78 -4.52 -6.41 4.47
N TYR A 79 -3.20 -6.63 4.58
CA TYR A 79 -2.66 -7.82 5.23
C TYR A 79 -2.89 -7.81 6.75
N GLY A 80 -2.62 -6.69 7.41
CA GLY A 80 -2.74 -6.51 8.85
C GLY A 80 -4.17 -6.67 9.34
N VAL A 81 -5.12 -5.94 8.75
CA VAL A 81 -6.52 -6.01 9.15
C VAL A 81 -7.13 -7.38 8.82
N GLY A 82 -6.83 -7.93 7.64
CA GLY A 82 -7.33 -9.25 7.24
C GLY A 82 -6.88 -10.35 8.19
N ASN A 83 -5.58 -10.40 8.51
CA ASN A 83 -5.02 -11.41 9.41
C ASN A 83 -5.45 -11.20 10.86
N ALA A 84 -5.48 -9.95 11.35
CA ALA A 84 -5.92 -9.65 12.71
C ALA A 84 -7.40 -10.02 12.92
N ALA A 85 -8.25 -9.73 11.94
CA ALA A 85 -9.66 -10.09 11.99
C ALA A 85 -9.89 -11.61 12.02
N ARG A 86 -9.08 -12.37 11.27
CA ARG A 86 -9.15 -13.83 11.28
C ARG A 86 -8.64 -14.41 12.60
N ALA A 87 -7.54 -13.89 13.13
CA ALA A 87 -7.04 -14.25 14.46
C ALA A 87 -8.09 -13.98 15.56
N LEU A 88 -8.80 -12.84 15.51
CA LEU A 88 -9.91 -12.55 16.43
C LEU A 88 -11.07 -13.54 16.29
N GLN A 89 -11.43 -13.96 15.07
CA GLN A 89 -12.47 -14.97 14.86
C GLN A 89 -12.08 -16.35 15.42
N GLU A 90 -10.79 -16.68 15.42
CA GLU A 90 -10.25 -17.90 16.02
C GLU A 90 -10.01 -17.78 17.54
N GLY A 91 -10.32 -16.62 18.15
CA GLY A 91 -10.10 -16.36 19.57
C GLY A 91 -8.63 -16.12 19.95
N GLN A 92 -7.77 -15.82 18.98
CA GLN A 92 -6.34 -15.61 19.13
C GLN A 92 -6.02 -14.11 19.25
N GLU A 93 -6.43 -13.49 20.36
CA GLU A 93 -6.30 -12.05 20.58
C GLU A 93 -4.84 -11.56 20.55
N ASP A 94 -3.90 -12.32 21.12
CA ASP A 94 -2.47 -11.99 21.11
C ASP A 94 -1.90 -11.98 19.69
N MET A 95 -2.34 -12.93 18.85
CA MET A 95 -1.93 -12.98 17.44
C MET A 95 -2.52 -11.81 16.66
N ALA A 96 -3.78 -11.44 16.93
CA ALA A 96 -4.40 -10.27 16.33
C ALA A 96 -3.67 -8.97 16.68
N ALA A 97 -3.23 -8.80 17.93
CA ALA A 97 -2.42 -7.66 18.37
C ALA A 97 -1.05 -7.64 17.67
N THR A 98 -0.45 -8.81 17.44
CA THR A 98 0.82 -8.92 16.71
C THR A 98 0.65 -8.50 15.25
N PHE A 99 -0.38 -8.98 14.55
CA PHE A 99 -0.67 -8.54 13.17
C PHE A 99 -0.94 -7.02 13.06
N GLN A 100 -1.55 -6.41 14.07
CA GLN A 100 -1.74 -4.95 14.10
C GLN A 100 -0.42 -4.20 14.31
N THR A 101 0.51 -4.77 15.08
CA THR A 101 1.85 -4.19 15.29
C THR A 101 2.67 -4.26 14.01
N GLU A 102 2.74 -5.44 13.41
CA GLU A 102 3.46 -5.70 12.16
C GLU A 102 2.89 -4.90 10.99
N MET A 103 1.59 -4.60 10.99
CA MET A 103 0.96 -3.68 10.04
C MET A 103 1.57 -2.28 10.11
N VAL A 104 1.78 -1.74 11.31
CA VAL A 104 2.33 -0.40 11.49
C VAL A 104 3.79 -0.36 11.05
N GLU A 105 4.55 -1.41 11.35
CA GLU A 105 5.96 -1.54 10.96
C GLU A 105 6.09 -1.68 9.44
N SER A 106 5.37 -2.63 8.85
CA SER A 106 5.36 -2.89 7.40
C SER A 106 4.87 -1.70 6.58
N ALA A 107 3.98 -0.87 7.13
CA ALA A 107 3.54 0.35 6.47
C ALA A 107 4.69 1.37 6.31
N GLY A 108 5.63 1.39 7.26
CA GLY A 108 6.78 2.29 7.26
C GLY A 108 7.93 1.83 6.37
N ASP A 109 8.23 0.52 6.34
CA ASP A 109 9.41 -0.01 5.66
C ASP A 109 9.12 -0.89 4.44
N GLY A 110 7.86 -1.29 4.22
CA GLY A 110 7.45 -2.18 3.14
C GLY A 110 7.84 -3.63 3.34
N ASN A 111 8.24 -4.04 4.54
CA ASN A 111 8.64 -5.41 4.84
C ASN A 111 7.44 -6.28 5.22
N PHE A 112 6.90 -7.04 4.26
CA PHE A 112 5.74 -7.90 4.48
C PHE A 112 6.07 -9.35 4.88
N THR A 113 7.34 -9.67 5.18
CA THR A 113 7.78 -11.05 5.46
C THR A 113 6.98 -11.71 6.60
N TYR A 114 6.67 -10.96 7.67
CA TYR A 114 5.87 -11.50 8.78
C TYR A 114 4.52 -12.05 8.30
N PHE A 115 3.82 -11.34 7.42
CA PHE A 115 2.53 -11.79 6.89
C PHE A 115 2.66 -13.00 5.97
N PHE A 116 3.77 -13.16 5.26
CA PHE A 116 4.01 -14.34 4.43
C PHE A 116 4.33 -15.58 5.26
N ASP A 117 5.07 -15.41 6.34
CA ASP A 117 5.53 -16.53 7.18
C ASP A 117 4.47 -16.95 8.22
N HIS A 118 3.65 -16.00 8.68
CA HIS A 118 2.72 -16.20 9.79
C HIS A 118 1.27 -15.88 9.45
N GLY A 119 1.02 -15.20 8.33
CA GLY A 119 -0.34 -14.87 7.90
C GLY A 119 -1.11 -16.09 7.42
N TYR A 120 -2.43 -15.99 7.49
CA TYR A 120 -3.33 -16.98 6.97
C TYR A 120 -3.29 -16.96 5.44
N THR A 121 -2.53 -17.89 4.86
CA THR A 121 -2.56 -18.17 3.43
C THR A 121 -3.91 -18.81 3.11
N GLY A 122 -4.76 -18.12 2.35
CA GLY A 122 -6.16 -18.45 2.15
C GLY A 122 -6.45 -19.93 1.85
N GLU A 123 -7.32 -20.51 2.68
CA GLU A 123 -8.44 -21.36 2.26
C GLU A 123 -9.74 -20.63 2.61
#